data_AF-A0A916D4A0-F1
#
_entry.id   AF-A0A916D4A0-F1
#
_cell.length_a   1.000
_cell.length_b   1.000
_cell.length_c   1.000
_cell.angle_alpha   90.00
_cell.angle_beta   90.00
_cell.angle_gamma   90.00
#
_symmetry.space_group_name_H-M   'P 1'
#
loop_
_entity.id
_entity.type
_entity.pdbx_description
1 polymer ?
#
loop_
_entity_poly.entity_id
_entity_poly.type
_entity_poly.pdbx_seq_one_letter_code
_entity_poly.pdbx_strand_id
1 'polypeptide(L)'
;MQPIPRFLSLATAALSLWSAPVDAQAPLRSVLRQLYGDLAVEVRTRGDGSLTLGVADGRVSLAFPLMAVDLRRWSDSVSRVLAAPSPRRGQSATWNAVVAGPGVAAGSMALTRRVAPGDTGIVLLVTDPAFQGARTPLGMAEAKALAAAMRRAAIASLAPPVPRGKATAPPPKTPPPKKPPPR
;
A
#
# COMPACT_ATOMS: atom_id res chain seq x y z
N MET A 1 75.71 3.77 -5.48
CA MET A 1 75.23 4.92 -4.69
C MET A 1 73.79 5.21 -5.14
N GLN A 2 72.84 5.16 -4.20
CA GLN A 2 71.44 5.62 -4.34
C GLN A 2 71.39 7.17 -4.47
N PRO A 3 70.29 7.85 -4.92
CA PRO A 3 68.89 7.50 -4.61
C PRO A 3 67.78 7.69 -5.68
N ILE A 4 66.64 7.17 -5.26
CA ILE A 4 65.25 7.18 -5.77
C ILE A 4 64.67 8.60 -5.92
N PRO A 5 63.73 8.83 -6.85
CA PRO A 5 62.54 9.62 -6.52
C PRO A 5 61.25 8.87 -6.95
N ARG A 6 60.40 8.50 -5.99
CA ARG A 6 59.28 9.28 -5.40
C ARG A 6 57.95 9.00 -6.11
N PHE A 7 57.28 8.00 -5.54
CA PHE A 7 55.85 7.88 -5.33
C PHE A 7 55.01 9.13 -5.65
N LEU A 8 54.04 8.96 -6.54
CA LEU A 8 52.75 9.65 -6.46
C LEU A 8 51.67 8.58 -6.30
N SER A 9 51.40 8.24 -5.04
CA SER A 9 50.21 7.50 -4.66
C SER A 9 49.02 8.47 -4.72
N LEU A 10 48.06 8.19 -5.60
CA LEU A 10 46.74 8.78 -5.59
C LEU A 10 46.07 8.48 -4.24
N ALA A 11 45.97 9.51 -3.41
CA ALA A 11 45.20 9.48 -2.18
C ALA A 11 43.70 9.52 -2.53
N THR A 12 43.10 8.36 -2.76
CA THR A 12 41.63 8.21 -2.81
C THR A 12 41.11 7.99 -1.39
N ALA A 13 41.12 9.05 -0.58
CA ALA A 13 40.61 8.99 0.80
C ALA A 13 39.11 9.33 0.83
N ALA A 14 38.32 8.26 0.93
CA ALA A 14 37.14 8.13 1.78
C ALA A 14 36.14 9.30 1.84
N LEU A 15 35.20 9.34 0.88
CA LEU A 15 33.82 9.73 1.17
C LEU A 15 33.11 8.53 1.79
N SER A 16 33.37 8.28 3.08
CA SER A 16 32.48 7.45 3.89
C SER A 16 31.17 8.21 4.08
N LEU A 17 30.31 8.08 3.06
CA LEU A 17 28.88 8.31 3.18
C LEU A 17 28.43 7.60 4.46
N TRP A 18 27.91 8.36 5.41
CA TRP A 18 27.03 7.84 6.44
C TRP A 18 25.78 7.29 5.77
N SER A 19 25.91 6.13 5.14
CA SER A 19 24.79 5.27 4.86
C SER A 19 24.30 4.83 6.23
N ALA A 20 23.20 5.44 6.67
CA ALA A 20 22.38 4.83 7.71
C ALA A 20 22.22 3.34 7.36
N PRO A 21 22.28 2.42 8.33
CA PRO A 21 22.06 1.01 8.05
C PRO A 21 20.73 0.91 7.31
N VAL A 22 20.81 0.57 6.03
CA VAL A 22 19.65 0.12 5.28
C VAL A 22 19.33 -1.20 5.95
N ASP A 23 18.35 -1.19 6.84
CA ASP A 23 17.75 -2.40 7.38
C ASP A 23 17.15 -3.16 6.19
N ALA A 24 17.97 -3.97 5.54
CA ALA A 24 17.63 -4.78 4.37
C ALA A 24 16.52 -5.80 4.66
N GLN A 25 16.07 -5.89 5.91
CA GLN A 25 15.04 -6.79 6.41
C GLN A 25 14.04 -6.09 7.34
N ALA A 26 13.65 -4.84 7.05
CA ALA A 26 12.45 -4.29 7.67
C ALA A 26 11.26 -5.26 7.39
N PRO A 27 10.62 -5.83 8.43
CA PRO A 27 9.59 -6.85 8.23
C PRO A 27 8.39 -6.25 7.50
N LEU A 28 7.99 -6.86 6.37
CA LEU A 28 6.83 -6.46 5.59
C LEU A 28 5.55 -6.54 6.44
N ARG A 29 5.05 -5.37 6.86
CA ARG A 29 3.86 -5.22 7.68
C ARG A 29 2.62 -5.14 6.80
N SER A 30 1.62 -5.96 7.06
CA SER A 30 0.31 -5.82 6.42
C SER A 30 -0.44 -4.60 6.98
N VAL A 31 -0.92 -3.73 6.10
CA VAL A 31 -1.73 -2.53 6.42
C VAL A 31 -3.16 -2.62 5.91
N LEU A 32 -3.44 -3.55 4.99
CA LEU A 32 -4.79 -3.84 4.50
C LEU A 32 -4.92 -5.33 4.21
N ARG A 33 -6.04 -5.94 4.64
CA ARG A 33 -6.49 -7.29 4.24
C ARG A 33 -8.01 -7.26 4.16
N GLN A 34 -8.57 -7.31 2.96
CA GLN A 34 -10.02 -7.26 2.74
C GLN A 34 -10.44 -8.15 1.57
N LEU A 35 -11.72 -8.52 1.55
CA LEU A 35 -12.38 -9.26 0.49
C LEU A 35 -13.45 -8.37 -0.15
N TYR A 36 -13.56 -8.42 -1.48
CA TYR A 36 -14.59 -7.75 -2.27
C TYR A 36 -15.15 -8.74 -3.29
N GLY A 37 -16.34 -9.29 -3.01
CA GLY A 37 -16.80 -10.50 -3.71
C GLY A 37 -15.76 -11.63 -3.58
N ASP A 38 -15.31 -12.14 -4.72
CA ASP A 38 -14.31 -13.21 -4.80
C ASP A 38 -12.86 -12.69 -4.82
N LEU A 39 -12.66 -11.37 -4.74
CA LEU A 39 -11.34 -10.75 -4.81
C LEU A 39 -10.77 -10.51 -3.42
N ALA A 40 -9.70 -11.21 -3.09
CA ALA A 40 -8.85 -10.95 -1.94
C ALA A 40 -7.81 -9.88 -2.25
N VAL A 41 -7.64 -8.93 -1.34
CA VAL A 41 -6.70 -7.83 -1.49
C VAL A 41 -5.89 -7.63 -0.22
N GLU A 42 -4.56 -7.63 -0.37
CA GLU A 42 -3.60 -7.35 0.69
C GLU A 42 -2.67 -6.20 0.29
N VAL A 43 -2.42 -5.27 1.21
CA VAL A 43 -1.36 -4.25 1.05
C VAL A 43 -0.37 -4.42 2.18
N ARG A 44 0.90 -4.59 1.81
CA ARG A 44 2.04 -4.68 2.73
C ARG A 44 2.96 -3.50 2.52
N THR A 45 3.57 -3.01 3.60
CA THR A 45 4.48 -1.87 3.59
C THR A 45 5.79 -2.23 4.28
N ARG A 46 6.88 -1.59 3.86
CA ARG A 46 8.17 -1.60 4.56
C ARG A 46 8.37 -0.39 5.48
N GLY A 47 7.44 0.58 5.46
CA GLY A 47 7.52 1.82 6.26
C GLY A 47 8.38 2.93 5.66
N ASP A 48 8.96 2.71 4.48
CA ASP A 48 9.74 3.65 3.68
C ASP A 48 8.90 4.31 2.57
N GLY A 49 7.58 4.09 2.55
CA GLY A 49 6.68 4.48 1.48
C GLY A 49 6.59 3.48 0.32
N SER A 50 7.39 2.40 0.32
CA SER A 50 7.26 1.29 -0.63
C SER A 50 6.17 0.32 -0.19
N LEU A 51 5.35 -0.11 -1.15
CA LEU A 51 4.26 -1.05 -0.95
C LEU A 51 4.41 -2.29 -1.82
N THR A 52 3.82 -3.39 -1.35
CA THR A 52 3.46 -4.54 -2.18
C THR A 52 1.95 -4.70 -2.12
N LEU A 53 1.29 -4.63 -3.28
CA LEU A 53 -0.12 -4.92 -3.43
C LEU A 53 -0.27 -6.36 -3.92
N GLY A 54 -0.89 -7.19 -3.09
CA GLY A 54 -1.29 -8.55 -3.42
C GLY A 54 -2.77 -8.60 -3.76
N VAL A 55 -3.13 -9.30 -4.83
CA VAL A 55 -4.50 -9.48 -5.28
C VAL A 55 -4.69 -10.93 -5.69
N ALA A 56 -5.75 -11.57 -5.21
CA ALA A 56 -6.05 -12.94 -5.56
C ALA A 56 -7.55 -13.12 -5.81
N ASP A 57 -7.91 -13.91 -6.81
CA ASP A 57 -9.25 -14.44 -7.01
C ASP A 57 -9.18 -15.97 -7.13
N GLY A 58 -10.28 -16.62 -7.53
CA GLY A 58 -10.31 -18.08 -7.72
C GLY A 58 -9.44 -18.61 -8.86
N ARG A 59 -8.78 -17.76 -9.64
CA ARG A 59 -8.01 -18.13 -10.85
C ARG A 59 -6.56 -17.69 -10.79
N VAL A 60 -6.30 -16.50 -10.26
CA VAL A 60 -4.97 -15.89 -10.27
C VAL A 60 -4.61 -15.30 -8.92
N SER A 61 -3.31 -15.27 -8.62
CA SER A 61 -2.74 -14.57 -7.48
C SER A 61 -1.55 -13.75 -7.96
N LEU A 62 -1.65 -12.43 -7.80
CA LEU A 62 -0.72 -11.46 -8.32
C LEU A 62 -0.15 -10.63 -7.16
N ALA A 63 1.11 -10.25 -7.26
CA ALA A 63 1.71 -9.29 -6.36
C ALA A 63 2.68 -8.39 -7.13
N PHE A 64 2.58 -7.09 -6.92
CA PHE A 64 3.50 -6.13 -7.55
C PHE A 64 3.88 -5.00 -6.60
N PRO A 65 5.09 -4.45 -6.74
CA PRO A 65 5.52 -3.29 -5.99
C PRO A 65 4.86 -2.02 -6.53
N LEU A 66 4.61 -1.05 -5.66
CA LEU A 66 4.20 0.31 -6.01
C LEU A 66 4.55 1.27 -4.89
N MET A 67 4.53 2.57 -5.15
CA MET A 67 4.73 3.58 -4.11
C MET A 67 3.41 3.94 -3.42
N ALA A 68 3.48 4.27 -2.13
CA ALA A 68 2.33 4.73 -1.37
C ALA A 68 1.72 6.02 -1.95
N VAL A 69 2.54 6.90 -2.53
CA VAL A 69 2.06 8.10 -3.22
C VAL A 69 1.21 7.75 -4.46
N ASP A 70 1.58 6.71 -5.20
CA ASP A 70 0.85 6.28 -6.40
C ASP A 70 -0.46 5.60 -6.02
N LEU A 71 -0.46 4.77 -4.97
CA LEU A 71 -1.69 4.18 -4.44
C LEU A 71 -2.67 5.24 -3.92
N ARG A 72 -2.15 6.29 -3.26
CA ARG A 72 -2.96 7.42 -2.81
C ARG A 72 -3.56 8.17 -4.00
N ARG A 73 -2.75 8.53 -4.99
CA ARG A 73 -3.20 9.22 -6.21
C ARG A 73 -4.26 8.41 -6.96
N TRP A 74 -4.05 7.11 -7.08
CA TRP A 74 -5.04 6.21 -7.66
C TRP A 74 -6.35 6.23 -6.88
N SER A 75 -6.30 6.12 -5.55
CA SER A 75 -7.49 6.13 -4.70
C SER A 75 -8.29 7.45 -4.81
N ASP A 76 -7.58 8.58 -4.91
CA ASP A 76 -8.19 9.90 -5.13
C ASP A 76 -8.82 10.00 -6.53
N SER A 77 -8.15 9.46 -7.56
CA SER A 77 -8.71 9.36 -8.92
C SER A 77 -9.96 8.47 -8.97
N VAL A 78 -9.94 7.31 -8.29
CA VAL A 78 -11.11 6.43 -8.17
C VAL A 78 -12.27 7.17 -7.52
N SER A 79 -12.02 7.93 -6.46
CA SER A 79 -13.07 8.72 -5.80
C SER A 79 -13.73 9.71 -6.77
N ARG A 80 -12.95 10.35 -7.67
CA ARG A 80 -13.49 11.24 -8.72
C ARG A 80 -14.26 10.46 -9.80
N VAL A 81 -13.76 9.31 -10.24
CA VAL A 81 -14.42 8.42 -11.20
C VAL A 81 -15.79 7.97 -10.68
N LEU A 82 -15.86 7.57 -9.40
CA LEU A 82 -17.08 7.12 -8.76
C LEU A 82 -18.07 8.27 -8.48
N ALA A 83 -17.58 9.50 -8.31
CA ALA A 83 -18.39 10.70 -8.15
C ALA A 83 -18.80 11.37 -9.48
N ALA A 84 -18.27 10.91 -10.61
CA ALA A 84 -18.53 11.53 -11.91
C ALA A 84 -20.05 11.52 -12.24
N PRO A 85 -20.60 12.62 -12.77
CA PRO A 85 -22.02 12.71 -13.06
C PRO A 85 -22.42 11.68 -14.10
N SER A 86 -23.61 11.09 -13.94
CA SER A 86 -24.16 10.20 -14.98
C SER A 86 -24.45 11.01 -16.26
N PRO A 87 -24.17 10.45 -17.44
CA PRO A 87 -24.43 11.14 -18.70
C PRO A 87 -25.94 11.33 -18.90
N ARG A 88 -26.33 12.25 -19.79
CA ARG A 88 -27.75 12.53 -20.09
C ARG A 88 -28.44 11.27 -20.64
N ARG A 89 -29.78 11.23 -20.55
CA ARG A 89 -30.58 10.10 -21.05
C ARG A 89 -30.19 9.76 -22.50
N GLY A 90 -29.88 8.48 -22.74
CA GLY A 90 -29.47 7.98 -24.06
C GLY A 90 -27.97 8.12 -24.37
N GLN A 91 -27.17 8.74 -23.50
CA GLN A 91 -25.73 8.84 -23.67
C GLN A 91 -25.00 7.79 -22.83
N SER A 92 -23.81 7.39 -23.29
CA SER A 92 -22.90 6.53 -22.54
C SER A 92 -21.64 7.29 -22.16
N ALA A 93 -21.04 6.93 -21.04
CA ALA A 93 -19.79 7.52 -20.57
C ALA A 93 -18.93 6.45 -19.90
N THR A 94 -17.62 6.58 -20.08
CA THR A 94 -16.62 5.70 -19.46
C THR A 94 -15.57 6.56 -18.78
N TRP A 95 -15.28 6.23 -17.53
CA TRP A 95 -14.23 6.86 -16.73
C TRP A 95 -13.28 5.80 -16.22
N ASN A 96 -11.99 6.13 -16.15
CA ASN A 96 -10.95 5.22 -15.73
C ASN A 96 -9.99 5.90 -14.74
N ALA A 97 -9.59 5.16 -13.72
CA ALA A 97 -8.49 5.50 -12.82
C ALA A 97 -7.44 4.39 -12.87
N VAL A 98 -6.25 4.72 -13.35
CA VAL A 98 -5.12 3.79 -13.51
C VAL A 98 -4.02 4.14 -12.51
N VAL A 99 -3.38 3.13 -11.92
CA VAL A 99 -2.16 3.35 -11.13
C VAL A 99 -1.05 3.76 -12.09
N ALA A 100 -0.48 4.94 -11.87
CA ALA A 100 0.64 5.45 -12.62
C ALA A 100 1.79 5.74 -11.67
N GLY A 101 2.99 5.26 -11.99
CA GLY A 101 4.18 5.47 -11.16
C GLY A 101 5.42 4.73 -11.70
N PRO A 102 6.63 5.19 -11.34
CA PRO A 102 7.87 4.50 -11.69
C PRO A 102 7.90 3.11 -11.04
N GLY A 103 8.25 2.08 -11.82
CA GLY A 103 8.28 0.69 -11.36
C GLY A 103 6.94 -0.05 -11.41
N VAL A 104 5.85 0.63 -11.77
CA VAL A 104 4.55 0.01 -12.09
C VAL A 104 4.50 -0.25 -13.60
N ALA A 105 4.31 -1.51 -14.00
CA ALA A 105 4.10 -1.83 -15.41
C ALA A 105 2.76 -1.24 -15.88
N ALA A 106 2.68 -0.78 -17.14
CA ALA A 106 1.43 -0.23 -17.68
C ALA A 106 0.29 -1.24 -17.53
N GLY A 107 -0.74 -0.91 -16.74
CA GLY A 107 -1.92 -1.76 -16.54
C GLY A 107 -1.98 -2.52 -15.21
N SER A 108 -1.01 -2.38 -14.30
CA SER A 108 -0.98 -3.19 -13.07
C SER A 108 -2.23 -3.09 -12.21
N MET A 109 -2.89 -1.93 -12.18
CA MET A 109 -4.22 -1.79 -11.60
C MET A 109 -4.99 -0.63 -12.23
N ALA A 110 -6.25 -0.88 -12.60
CA ALA A 110 -7.17 0.10 -13.16
C ALA A 110 -8.59 -0.13 -12.64
N LEU A 111 -9.32 0.94 -12.36
CA LEU A 111 -10.74 0.88 -12.06
C LEU A 111 -11.51 1.68 -13.11
N THR A 112 -12.38 0.99 -13.83
CA THR A 112 -13.21 1.57 -14.88
C THR A 112 -14.66 1.60 -14.43
N ARG A 113 -15.30 2.77 -14.53
CA ARG A 113 -16.75 2.92 -14.41
C ARG A 113 -17.32 3.20 -15.80
N ARG A 114 -18.24 2.36 -16.25
CA ARG A 114 -19.00 2.54 -17.48
C ARG A 114 -20.46 2.77 -17.12
N VAL A 115 -21.07 3.80 -17.71
CA VAL A 115 -22.50 4.06 -17.61
C VAL A 115 -23.08 4.01 -19.03
N ALA A 116 -24.09 3.18 -19.21
CA ALA A 116 -24.86 3.02 -20.43
C ALA A 116 -26.37 3.10 -20.10
N PRO A 117 -27.25 3.27 -21.11
CA PRO A 117 -28.69 3.26 -20.87
C PRO A 117 -29.14 1.95 -20.20
N GLY A 118 -29.62 2.04 -18.95
CA GLY A 118 -30.07 0.89 -18.18
C GLY A 118 -28.98 0.05 -17.51
N ASP A 119 -27.69 0.42 -17.66
CA ASP A 119 -26.59 -0.36 -17.11
C ASP A 119 -25.47 0.55 -16.55
N THR A 120 -24.93 0.18 -15.39
CA THR A 120 -23.75 0.81 -14.81
C THR A 120 -22.83 -0.27 -14.29
N GLY A 121 -21.70 -0.45 -14.97
CA GLY A 121 -20.65 -1.39 -14.58
C GLY A 121 -19.47 -0.69 -13.94
N ILE A 122 -18.97 -1.24 -12.84
CA ILE A 122 -17.66 -0.88 -12.29
C ILE A 122 -16.79 -2.12 -12.29
N VAL A 123 -15.60 -2.03 -12.88
CA VAL A 123 -14.68 -3.14 -13.01
C VAL A 123 -13.33 -2.73 -12.48
N LEU A 124 -12.79 -3.53 -11.56
CA LEU A 124 -11.39 -3.50 -11.19
C LEU A 124 -10.63 -4.51 -12.06
N LEU A 125 -9.59 -4.02 -12.72
CA LEU A 125 -8.61 -4.83 -13.43
C LEU A 125 -7.28 -4.71 -12.70
N VAL A 126 -6.65 -5.86 -12.45
CA VAL A 126 -5.30 -5.94 -11.89
C VAL A 126 -4.51 -6.88 -12.78
N THR A 127 -3.33 -6.49 -13.24
CA THR A 127 -2.50 -7.31 -14.14
C THR A 127 -1.05 -7.36 -13.71
N ASP A 128 -0.36 -8.44 -14.07
CA ASP A 128 1.08 -8.55 -13.98
C ASP A 128 1.78 -8.08 -15.28
N PRO A 129 3.13 -8.07 -15.33
CA PRO A 129 3.86 -7.70 -16.55
C PRO A 129 3.63 -8.63 -17.75
N ALA A 130 3.06 -9.83 -17.54
CA ALA A 130 2.69 -10.77 -18.59
C ALA A 130 1.22 -10.59 -19.04
N PHE A 131 0.53 -9.55 -18.56
CA PHE A 131 -0.88 -9.28 -18.79
C PHE A 131 -1.83 -10.37 -18.30
N GLN A 132 -1.38 -11.25 -17.40
CA GLN A 132 -2.27 -12.11 -16.64
C GLN A 132 -2.92 -11.28 -15.54
N GLY A 133 -4.23 -11.43 -15.35
CA GLY A 133 -4.98 -10.48 -14.57
C GLY A 133 -6.22 -11.01 -13.87
N ALA A 134 -6.51 -10.40 -12.73
CA ALA A 134 -7.80 -10.50 -12.06
C ALA A 134 -8.71 -9.40 -12.60
N ARG A 135 -9.93 -9.77 -13.01
CA ARG A 135 -10.96 -8.83 -13.45
C ARG A 135 -12.21 -9.03 -12.63
N THR A 136 -12.48 -8.11 -11.72
CA THR A 136 -13.57 -8.23 -10.75
C THR A 136 -14.61 -7.14 -10.98
N PRO A 137 -15.88 -7.49 -11.26
CA PRO A 137 -16.97 -6.53 -11.20
C PRO A 137 -17.21 -6.13 -9.74
N LEU A 138 -17.40 -4.83 -9.49
CA LEU A 138 -17.65 -4.30 -8.15
C LEU A 138 -18.98 -3.56 -8.11
N GLY A 139 -19.71 -3.70 -7.00
CA GLY A 139 -20.80 -2.80 -6.68
C GLY A 139 -20.27 -1.39 -6.38
N MET A 140 -21.13 -0.37 -6.50
CA MET A 140 -20.77 1.01 -6.17
C MET A 140 -20.28 1.16 -4.71
N ALA A 141 -20.91 0.45 -3.77
CA ALA A 141 -20.51 0.47 -2.36
C ALA A 141 -19.14 -0.18 -2.15
N GLU A 142 -18.87 -1.32 -2.79
CA GLU A 142 -17.59 -2.03 -2.72
C GLU A 142 -16.47 -1.20 -3.33
N ALA A 143 -16.71 -0.59 -4.50
CA ALA A 143 -15.73 0.28 -5.14
C ALA A 143 -15.35 1.49 -4.26
N LYS A 144 -16.33 2.10 -3.57
CA LYS A 144 -16.08 3.17 -2.59
C LYS A 144 -15.29 2.66 -1.38
N ALA A 145 -15.65 1.49 -0.85
CA ALA A 145 -14.97 0.89 0.28
C ALA A 145 -13.51 0.56 -0.05
N LEU A 146 -13.26 -0.02 -1.24
CA LEU A 146 -11.94 -0.29 -1.78
C LEU A 146 -11.11 0.99 -1.92
N ALA A 147 -11.65 2.03 -2.54
CA ALA A 147 -10.95 3.31 -2.69
C ALA A 147 -10.56 3.91 -1.32
N ALA A 148 -11.47 3.88 -0.35
CA ALA A 148 -11.21 4.38 1.00
C ALA A 148 -10.17 3.52 1.72
N ALA A 149 -10.22 2.20 1.59
CA ALA A 149 -9.28 1.28 2.19
C ALA A 149 -7.87 1.45 1.64
N MET A 150 -7.73 1.58 0.31
CA MET A 150 -6.47 1.83 -0.37
C MET A 150 -5.85 3.16 0.01
N ARG A 151 -6.67 4.22 0.11
CA ARG A 151 -6.22 5.52 0.59
C ARG A 151 -5.69 5.44 2.03
N ARG A 152 -6.39 4.72 2.92
CA ARG A 152 -5.93 4.51 4.31
C ARG A 152 -4.63 3.72 4.35
N ALA A 153 -4.50 2.66 3.55
CA ALA A 153 -3.28 1.86 3.46
C ALA A 153 -2.08 2.69 3.00
N ALA A 154 -2.28 3.56 1.99
CA ALA A 154 -1.26 4.49 1.53
C ALA A 154 -0.83 5.48 2.62
N ILE A 155 -1.78 6.09 3.34
CA ILE A 155 -1.49 7.02 4.44
C ILE A 155 -0.74 6.31 5.58
N ALA A 156 -1.19 5.13 5.98
CA ALA A 156 -0.57 4.34 7.04
C ALA A 156 0.89 3.93 6.73
N SER A 157 1.24 3.90 5.44
CA SER A 157 2.57 3.50 4.97
C SER A 157 3.57 4.63 4.87
N LEU A 158 3.09 5.88 4.93
CA LEU A 158 3.90 7.09 4.98
C LEU A 158 4.14 7.55 6.43
N ALA A 159 3.35 7.05 7.39
CA ALA A 159 3.51 7.40 8.79
C ALA A 159 4.72 6.67 9.39
N PRO A 160 5.56 7.36 10.19
CA PRO A 160 6.65 6.69 10.90
C PRO A 160 6.08 5.59 11.81
N PRO A 161 6.77 4.44 11.96
CA PRO A 161 6.31 3.38 12.83
C PRO A 161 6.21 3.92 14.24
N VAL A 162 4.98 4.05 14.76
CA VAL A 162 4.77 4.37 16.17
C VAL A 162 5.46 3.26 16.97
N PRO A 163 6.47 3.59 17.81
CA PRO A 163 7.07 2.60 18.67
C PRO A 163 5.95 1.97 19.48
N ARG A 164 5.81 0.64 19.43
CA ARG A 164 4.96 -0.05 20.41
C ARG A 164 5.59 0.24 21.76
N GLY A 165 5.06 1.23 22.47
CA GLY A 165 5.47 1.53 23.83
C GLY A 165 5.43 0.22 24.60
N LYS A 166 6.54 -0.11 25.27
CA LYS A 166 6.57 -1.21 26.24
C LYS A 166 5.32 -1.06 27.10
N ALA A 167 4.46 -2.08 27.09
CA ALA A 167 3.30 -2.11 27.97
C ALA A 167 3.79 -1.80 29.38
N THR A 168 3.41 -0.63 29.90
CA THR A 168 3.68 -0.27 31.29
C THR A 168 3.01 -1.36 32.12
N ALA A 169 3.81 -2.11 32.87
CA ALA A 169 3.29 -3.17 33.72
C ALA A 169 2.14 -2.60 34.59
N PRO A 170 1.03 -3.33 34.75
CA PRO A 170 -0.04 -2.88 35.63
C PRO A 170 0.52 -2.63 37.04
N PRO A 171 0.10 -1.56 37.73
CA PRO A 171 0.61 -1.25 39.06
C PRO A 171 0.36 -2.43 40.01
N PRO A 172 1.31 -2.74 40.92
CA PRO A 172 1.15 -3.85 41.85
C PRO A 172 -0.11 -3.62 42.70
N LYS A 173 -1.00 -4.62 42.72
CA LYS A 173 -2.20 -4.59 43.57
C LYS A 173 -1.76 -4.58 45.03
N THR A 174 -2.08 -3.52 45.75
CA THR A 174 -1.93 -3.44 47.21
C THR A 174 -2.75 -4.56 47.87
N PRO A 175 -2.18 -5.38 48.77
CA PRO A 175 -2.95 -6.42 49.44
C PRO A 175 -4.00 -5.80 50.38
N PRO A 176 -5.19 -6.40 50.52
CA PRO A 176 -6.26 -5.88 51.37
C PRO A 176 -5.88 -5.95 52.85
N PRO A 177 -6.38 -5.03 53.69
CA PRO A 177 -6.06 -4.99 55.11
C PRO A 177 -6.59 -6.24 55.83
N LYS A 178 -5.73 -6.87 56.63
CA LYS A 178 -6.09 -8.00 57.49
C LYS A 178 -7.16 -7.55 58.50
N LYS A 179 -8.32 -8.21 58.51
CA LYS A 179 -9.33 -8.06 59.57
C LYS A 179 -8.70 -8.44 60.94
N PRO A 180 -8.95 -7.66 62.01
CA PRO A 180 -8.52 -8.05 63.34
C PRO A 180 -9.33 -9.25 63.86
N PRO A 181 -8.74 -10.08 64.74
CA PRO A 181 -9.40 -11.28 65.26
C PRO A 181 -10.55 -10.92 66.21
N PRO A 182 -11.59 -11.77 66.28
CA PRO A 182 -12.70 -11.59 67.22
C PRO A 182 -12.23 -11.80 68.67
N ARG A 183 -12.82 -11.04 69.59
CA ARG A 183 -12.74 -11.25 71.04
C ARG A 183 -13.64 -12.40 71.47
#